data_AF-A0A940IYD2-F1
#
_entry.id   AF-A0A940IYD2-F1
#
_cell.length_a   1.000
_cell.length_b   1.000
_cell.length_c   1.000
_cell.angle_alpha   90.00
_cell.angle_beta   90.00
_cell.angle_gamma   90.00
#
_symmetry.space_group_name_H-M   'P 1'
#
loop_
_entity.id
_entity.type
_entity.pdbx_description
1 polymer ?
#
loop_
_entity_poly.entity_id
_entity_poly.type
_entity_poly.pdbx_seq_one_letter_code
_entity_poly.pdbx_strand_id
1 'polypeptide(L)'
;MNKNEPSYKLWWKLVGSIIIFLLLVKALTDGVLYIPARNGFLSVEESPEAFGITLAMLFPLCVYSFYQGATGLYKNFKQKVS
;
A
#
# COMPACT_ATOMS: atom_id res chain seq x y z
N MET A 1 -18.35 0.10 -5.82
CA MET A 1 -17.52 -1.12 -5.97
C MET A 1 -17.91 -1.76 -7.30
N ASN A 2 -17.02 -1.76 -8.29
CA ASN A 2 -17.33 -2.17 -9.66
C ASN A 2 -17.64 -3.67 -9.71
N LYS A 3 -18.85 -4.05 -10.17
CA LYS A 3 -19.34 -5.44 -10.18
C LYS A 3 -18.55 -6.39 -11.11
N ASN A 4 -17.70 -5.85 -11.98
CA ASN A 4 -16.94 -6.61 -12.98
C ASN A 4 -15.42 -6.42 -12.83
N GLU A 5 -14.91 -6.16 -11.61
CA GLU A 5 -13.45 -6.14 -11.43
C GLU A 5 -12.88 -7.56 -11.60
N PRO A 6 -11.95 -7.78 -12.55
CA PRO A 6 -11.40 -9.10 -12.81
C PRO A 6 -10.57 -9.57 -11.60
N SER A 7 -10.65 -10.87 -11.28
CA SER A 7 -10.05 -11.46 -10.08
C SER A 7 -8.56 -11.13 -9.92
N TYR A 8 -7.79 -11.04 -11.02
CA TYR A 8 -6.36 -10.69 -10.94
C TYR A 8 -6.12 -9.28 -10.38
N LYS A 9 -6.99 -8.29 -10.67
CA LYS A 9 -6.88 -6.93 -10.11
C LYS A 9 -7.14 -6.93 -8.61
N LEU A 10 -8.07 -7.76 -8.16
CA LEU A 10 -8.42 -7.87 -6.73
C LEU A 10 -7.31 -8.58 -5.95
N TRP A 11 -6.71 -9.63 -6.52
CA TRP A 11 -5.50 -10.26 -5.99
C TRP A 11 -4.33 -9.27 -5.93
N TRP A 12 -4.18 -8.40 -6.93
CA TRP A 12 -3.16 -7.35 -6.90
C TRP A 12 -3.44 -6.30 -5.81
N LYS A 13 -4.70 -5.90 -5.60
CA LYS A 13 -5.06 -5.04 -4.46
C LYS A 13 -4.76 -5.69 -3.11
N LEU A 14 -4.95 -7.00 -2.99
CA LEU A 14 -4.70 -7.76 -1.77
C LEU A 14 -3.20 -8.00 -1.51
N VAL A 15 -2.52 -8.72 -2.40
CA VAL A 15 -1.11 -9.11 -2.24
C VAL A 15 -0.18 -7.95 -2.60
N GLY A 16 -0.50 -7.23 -3.67
CA GLY A 16 0.31 -6.11 -4.14
C GLY A 16 0.35 -4.95 -3.15
N SER A 17 -0.72 -4.70 -2.37
CA SER A 17 -0.68 -3.66 -1.33
C SER A 17 0.32 -3.99 -0.22
N ILE A 18 0.44 -5.26 0.17
CA ILE A 18 1.42 -5.74 1.16
C ILE A 18 2.84 -5.59 0.59
N ILE A 19 3.07 -6.06 -0.65
CA ILE A 19 4.38 -5.97 -1.30
C ILE A 19 4.81 -4.51 -1.44
N ILE A 20 3.93 -3.65 -1.95
CA ILE A 20 4.22 -2.20 -2.10
C ILE A 20 4.50 -1.55 -0.76
N PHE A 21 3.74 -1.90 0.30
CA PHE A 21 4.00 -1.37 1.64
C PHE A 21 5.41 -1.74 2.12
N LEU A 22 5.80 -3.01 2.02
CA LEU A 22 7.13 -3.47 2.44
C LEU A 22 8.24 -2.82 1.61
N LEU A 23 8.07 -2.69 0.30
CA LEU A 23 9.02 -2.03 -0.59
C LEU A 23 9.18 -0.55 -0.25
N LEU A 24 8.08 0.16 0.03
CA LEU A 24 8.12 1.57 0.42
C LEU A 24 8.78 1.75 1.78
N VAL A 25 8.45 0.92 2.77
CA VAL A 25 9.13 0.93 4.08
C VAL A 25 10.62 0.74 3.88
N LYS A 26 11.03 -0.30 3.14
CA LYS A 26 12.45 -0.59 2.91
C LYS A 26 13.17 0.54 2.19
N ALA A 27 12.56 1.08 1.13
CA ALA A 27 13.17 2.15 0.33
C ALA A 27 13.21 3.50 1.07
N LEU A 28 12.27 3.76 2.00
CA LEU A 28 12.34 4.90 2.91
C LEU A 28 13.43 4.71 3.99
N THR A 29 13.56 3.49 4.54
CA THR A 29 14.63 3.18 5.52
C THR A 29 16.02 3.29 4.89
N ASP A 30 16.19 2.81 3.66
CA ASP A 30 17.47 2.85 2.95
C ASP A 30 17.78 4.22 2.31
N GLY A 31 16.87 5.21 2.42
CA GLY A 31 17.03 6.53 1.81
C GLY A 31 17.04 6.52 0.27
N VAL A 32 16.55 5.45 -0.35
CA VAL A 32 16.53 5.28 -1.83
C VAL A 32 15.37 6.04 -2.45
N LEU A 33 14.30 6.31 -1.70
CA LEU A 33 13.32 7.30 -2.10
C LEU A 33 13.96 8.69 -2.00
N TYR A 34 14.49 9.19 -3.13
CA TYR A 34 14.93 10.57 -3.31
C TYR A 34 13.75 11.55 -3.21
N ILE A 35 13.06 11.57 -2.08
CA ILE A 35 12.03 12.54 -1.77
C ILE A 35 12.76 13.77 -1.20
N PRO A 36 12.74 14.92 -1.88
CA PRO A 36 13.34 16.13 -1.34
C PRO A 36 12.57 16.59 -0.10
N ALA A 37 13.31 16.85 0.99
CA ALA A 37 12.82 17.43 2.23
C ALA A 37 13.45 18.81 2.45
N ARG A 38 12.94 19.58 3.41
CA ARG A 38 13.38 20.98 3.64
C ARG A 38 14.88 21.13 3.90
N ASN A 39 15.53 20.09 4.45
CA ASN A 39 16.93 20.10 4.86
C ASN A 39 17.81 19.08 4.10
N GLY A 40 17.30 18.43 3.04
CA GLY A 40 18.02 17.32 2.39
C GLY A 40 17.08 16.33 1.71
N PHE A 41 17.34 15.04 1.90
CA PHE A 41 16.47 13.96 1.41
C PHE A 41 15.73 13.33 2.57
N LEU A 42 14.53 12.83 2.31
CA LEU A 42 13.71 12.19 3.34
C LEU A 42 14.33 10.84 3.72
N SER A 43 15.12 10.86 4.79
CA SER A 43 15.66 9.66 5.45
C SER A 43 15.18 9.60 6.90
N VAL A 44 15.23 8.40 7.48
CA VAL A 44 14.91 8.17 8.90
C VAL A 44 15.82 9.00 9.82
N GLU A 45 17.08 9.20 9.41
CA GLU A 45 18.09 9.91 10.21
C GLU A 45 17.92 11.43 10.11
N GLU A 46 17.61 11.97 8.93
CA GLU A 46 17.50 13.42 8.73
C GLU A 46 16.13 13.98 9.14
N SER A 47 15.06 13.19 9.03
CA SER A 47 13.69 13.69 9.22
C SER A 47 12.71 12.64 9.77
N PRO A 48 12.91 12.16 11.00
CA PRO A 48 12.10 11.08 11.60
C PRO A 48 10.60 11.42 11.69
N GLU A 49 10.24 12.69 11.90
CA GLU A 49 8.84 13.13 11.91
C GLU A 49 8.19 13.01 10.51
N ALA A 50 8.87 13.47 9.47
CA ALA A 50 8.37 13.40 8.09
C ALA A 50 8.30 11.94 7.60
N PHE A 51 9.26 11.10 8.01
CA PHE A 51 9.23 9.65 7.83
C PHE A 51 8.00 9.03 8.50
N GLY A 52 7.76 9.35 9.78
CA GLY A 52 6.62 8.85 10.55
C GLY A 52 5.28 9.23 9.93
N ILE A 53 5.13 10.49 9.49
CA ILE A 53 3.92 10.98 8.81
C ILE A 53 3.70 10.24 7.48
N THR A 54 4.75 10.07 6.68
CA THR A 54 4.68 9.36 5.40
C THR A 54 4.24 7.91 5.61
N LEU A 55 4.83 7.22 6.59
CA LEU A 55 4.45 5.86 6.94
C LEU A 55 2.99 5.78 7.44
N ALA A 56 2.59 6.73 8.29
CA ALA A 56 1.23 6.81 8.80
C ALA A 56 0.18 7.11 7.72
N MET A 57 0.55 7.75 6.61
CA MET A 57 -0.32 7.95 5.45
C MET A 57 -0.36 6.72 4.53
N LEU A 58 0.79 6.05 4.33
CA LEU A 58 0.88 4.86 3.48
C LEU A 58 0.14 3.66 4.07
N PHE A 59 0.25 3.46 5.38
CA PHE A 59 -0.39 2.34 6.07
C PHE A 59 -1.91 2.25 5.83
N PRO A 60 -2.73 3.29 6.08
CA PRO A 60 -4.17 3.22 5.85
C PRO A 60 -4.53 3.05 4.38
N LEU A 61 -3.74 3.58 3.44
CA LEU A 61 -3.93 3.36 2.01
C LEU A 61 -3.74 1.88 1.64
N CYS A 62 -2.69 1.24 2.18
CA CYS A 62 -2.45 -0.18 2.00
C CYS A 62 -3.54 -1.04 2.64
N VAL A 63 -3.96 -0.71 3.87
CA VAL A 63 -5.09 -1.37 4.56
C VAL A 63 -6.38 -1.25 3.75
N TYR A 64 -6.67 -0.06 3.21
CA TYR A 64 -7.85 0.17 2.39
C TYR A 64 -7.81 -0.64 1.08
N SER A 65 -6.65 -0.67 0.41
CA SER A 65 -6.44 -1.48 -0.80
C SER A 65 -6.60 -2.97 -0.52
N PHE A 66 -6.01 -3.46 0.58
CA PHE A 66 -6.17 -4.82 1.06
C PHE A 66 -7.64 -5.16 1.32
N TYR A 67 -8.36 -4.29 2.03
CA TYR A 67 -9.79 -4.45 2.31
C TYR A 67 -10.63 -4.52 1.03
N GLN A 68 -10.37 -3.66 0.05
CA GLN A 68 -11.04 -3.73 -1.26
C GLN A 68 -10.75 -5.05 -1.99
N GLY A 69 -9.49 -5.49 -1.98
CA GLY A 69 -9.09 -6.78 -2.57
C GLY A 69 -9.81 -7.96 -1.91
N ALA A 70 -9.81 -8.00 -0.58
CA ALA A 70 -10.42 -9.08 0.21
C ALA A 70 -11.94 -9.14 0.01
N THR A 71 -12.62 -8.01 0.16
CA THR A 71 -14.08 -7.94 -0.02
C THR A 71 -14.50 -8.19 -1.47
N GLY A 72 -13.69 -7.79 -2.45
CA GLY A 72 -13.94 -8.05 -3.86
C GLY A 72 -13.79 -9.52 -4.21
N LEU A 73 -12.72 -10.17 -3.73
CA LEU A 73 -12.53 -11.61 -3.92
C LEU A 73 -13.64 -12.41 -3.26
N TYR A 74 -13.99 -12.08 -2.01
CA TYR A 74 -15.09 -12.75 -1.30
C TYR A 74 -16.41 -12.71 -2.08
N LYS A 75 -16.78 -11.56 -2.65
CA LYS A 75 -17.98 -11.42 -3.49
C LYS A 75 -17.89 -12.24 -4.78
N ASN A 76 -16.74 -12.21 -5.46
CA ASN A 76 -16.52 -12.98 -6.69
C ASN A 76 -16.59 -14.50 -6.44
N PHE A 77 -16.04 -14.99 -5.33
CA PHE A 77 -16.13 -16.40 -4.97
C PHE A 77 -17.57 -16.79 -4.60
N LYS A 78 -18.26 -15.97 -3.80
CA LYS A 78 -19.67 -16.23 -3.45
C LYS A 78 -20.59 -16.27 -4.67
N GLN A 79 -20.37 -15.40 -5.66
CA GLN A 79 -21.13 -15.40 -6.92
C GLN A 79 -20.83 -16.59 -7.83
N LYS A 80 -19.65 -17.19 -7.75
CA LYS A 80 -19.31 -18.39 -8.53
C LYS A 80 -19.85 -19.70 -7.93
N VAL A 81 -20.20 -19.69 -6.64
CA VAL A 81 -20.67 -20.87 -5.89
C VAL A 81 -22.21 -20.91 -5.79
N SER A 82 -22.88 -19.80 -6.04
CA SER A 82 -24.36 -19.69 -6.12
C SER A 82 -24.86 -19.88 -7.53
#